data_AF-A0A9E3W0N4-F1
#
_entry.id   AF-A0A9E3W0N4-F1
#
_cell.length_a   1.000
_cell.length_b   1.000
_cell.length_c   1.000
_cell.angle_alpha   90.00
_cell.angle_beta   90.00
_cell.angle_gamma   90.00
#
_symmetry.space_group_name_H-M   'P 1'
#
loop_
_entity.id
_entity.type
_entity.pdbx_description
1 polymer ?
#
loop_
_entity_poly.entity_id
_entity_poly.type
_entity_poly.pdbx_seq_one_letter_code
_entity_poly.pdbx_strand_id
1 'polypeptide(L)' 'VEEFDSRLDPRGGDYHWLTGRFENDDPGEDTDQNALDSNFVSVVPVQFDMTAYKAMKTIDSWNL' A
#
# COMPACT_ATOMS: atom_id res chain seq x y z
N VAL A 1 -3.55 11.99 -2.17
CA VAL A 1 -3.53 13.23 -1.33
C VAL A 1 -3.66 12.76 0.10
N GLU A 2 -2.72 13.12 0.99
CA GLU A 2 -2.81 12.71 2.40
C GLU A 2 -3.93 13.49 3.10
N GLU A 3 -4.83 12.79 3.79
CA GLU A 3 -5.95 13.38 4.53
C GLU A 3 -5.66 13.32 6.03
N PHE A 4 -5.79 14.44 6.74
CA PHE A 4 -5.54 14.52 8.17
C PHE A 4 -6.77 15.03 8.92
N ASP A 5 -7.19 14.30 9.95
CA ASP A 5 -8.22 14.73 10.88
C ASP A 5 -7.58 15.41 12.09
N SER A 6 -7.81 16.72 12.24
CA SER A 6 -7.21 17.55 13.30
C SER A 6 -8.11 17.62 14.52
N ARG A 7 -7.55 17.36 15.70
CA ARG A 7 -8.28 17.34 16.98
C ARG A 7 -7.48 18.00 18.09
N LEU A 8 -8.16 18.31 19.19
CA LEU A 8 -7.56 18.86 20.41
C LEU A 8 -7.53 17.80 21.51
N ASP A 9 -6.40 17.68 22.19
CA ASP A 9 -6.30 16.89 23.43
C ASP A 9 -7.03 17.61 24.58
N PRO A 10 -7.30 16.94 25.72
CA PRO A 10 -7.99 17.57 26.84
C PRO A 10 -7.28 18.78 27.47
N ARG A 11 -6.01 19.02 27.13
CA ARG A 11 -5.20 20.17 27.58
C ARG A 11 -5.12 21.27 26.50
N GLY A 12 -5.81 21.09 25.37
CA GLY A 12 -5.85 22.04 24.26
C GLY A 12 -4.67 21.92 23.29
N GLY A 13 -3.90 20.84 23.33
CA GLY A 13 -2.83 20.58 22.36
C GLY A 13 -3.38 19.97 21.06
N ASP A 14 -2.95 20.49 19.92
CA ASP A 14 -3.30 19.94 18.61
C ASP A 14 -2.66 18.55 18.40
N TYR A 15 -3.43 17.61 17.84
CA TYR A 15 -2.93 16.37 17.28
C TYR A 15 -3.71 15.99 16.02
N HIS A 16 -3.08 15.22 15.16
CA HIS A 16 -3.64 14.85 13.86
C HIS A 16 -3.66 13.34 13.71
N TRP A 17 -4.79 12.79 13.29
CA TRP A 17 -4.86 11.43 12.79
C TRP A 17 -4.56 11.44 11.29
N LEU A 18 -3.63 10.58 10.86
CA LEU A 18 -3.53 10.24 9.44
C LEU A 18 -4.78 9.43 9.07
N THR A 19 -5.48 9.89 8.07
CA THR A 19 -6.73 9.32 7.58
C THR A 19 -6.67 9.19 6.06
N GLY A 20 -7.76 8.71 5.48
CA GLY A 20 -7.92 8.62 4.04
C GLY A 20 -9.05 7.69 3.69
N ARG A 21 -9.23 7.50 2.39
CA ARG A 21 -10.14 6.51 1.83
C ARG A 21 -9.31 5.41 1.20
N PHE A 22 -9.75 4.18 1.41
CA PHE A 22 -9.20 3.06 0.67
C PHE A 22 -9.70 3.17 -0.78
N GLU A 23 -8.76 3.34 -1.71
CA GLU A 23 -8.99 3.31 -3.15
C GLU A 23 -8.13 2.19 -3.71
N ASN A 24 -8.77 1.22 -4.37
CA ASN A 24 -8.06 0.13 -5.03
C ASN A 24 -7.78 0.52 -6.48
N ASP A 25 -6.54 0.88 -6.77
CA ASP A 25 -6.06 1.23 -8.12
C ASP A 25 -5.52 0.02 -8.90
N ASP A 26 -5.50 -1.19 -8.29
CA ASP A 26 -5.06 -2.40 -8.95
C ASP A 26 -6.23 -3.11 -9.66
N PRO A 27 -6.23 -3.15 -11.01
CA PRO A 27 -7.28 -3.85 -11.76
C PRO A 27 -7.05 -5.37 -11.86
N GLY A 28 -6.01 -5.92 -11.21
CA GLY A 28 -5.64 -7.32 -11.27
C GLY A 28 -6.68 -8.27 -10.64
N GLU A 29 -7.07 -9.30 -11.39
CA GLU A 29 -7.98 -10.34 -10.91
C GLU A 29 -7.27 -11.41 -10.03
N ASP A 30 -5.94 -11.43 -10.03
CA ASP A 30 -5.11 -12.32 -9.22
C ASP A 30 -4.68 -11.71 -7.87
N THR A 31 -5.28 -10.58 -7.50
CA THR A 31 -5.03 -9.89 -6.23
C THR A 31 -5.76 -10.55 -5.06
N ASP A 32 -5.23 -10.35 -3.86
CA ASP A 32 -5.88 -10.77 -2.62
C ASP A 32 -7.20 -10.03 -2.39
N GLN A 33 -7.26 -8.74 -2.69
CA GLN A 33 -8.47 -7.93 -2.60
C GLN A 33 -9.59 -8.50 -3.47
N ASN A 34 -9.32 -8.86 -4.73
CA ASN A 34 -10.32 -9.47 -5.61
C ASN A 34 -10.85 -10.81 -5.08
N ALA A 35 -9.98 -11.64 -4.49
CA ALA A 35 -10.38 -12.90 -3.88
C ALA A 35 -11.34 -12.68 -2.69
N LEU A 36 -11.08 -11.68 -1.84
CA LEU A 36 -11.92 -11.31 -0.71
C LEU A 36 -13.28 -10.75 -1.18
N ASP A 37 -13.28 -9.85 -2.17
CA ASP A 37 -14.51 -9.29 -2.75
C ASP A 37 -15.39 -10.39 -3.39
N SER A 38 -14.75 -11.48 -3.85
CA SER A 38 -15.40 -12.68 -4.39
C SER A 38 -15.79 -13.71 -3.33
N ASN A 39 -15.71 -13.39 -2.03
CA ASN A 39 -16.00 -14.28 -0.89
C ASN A 39 -15.12 -15.54 -0.80
N PHE A 40 -13.86 -15.47 -1.23
CA PHE A 40 -12.88 -16.52 -1.05
C PHE A 40 -11.84 -16.17 0.03
N VAL A 41 -11.17 -17.19 0.57
CA VAL A 41 -9.98 -17.00 1.40
C VAL A 41 -8.78 -16.76 0.48
N SER A 42 -7.98 -15.72 0.78
CA SER A 42 -6.72 -15.44 0.09
C SER A 42 -5.52 -16.03 0.83
N VAL A 43 -4.60 -16.67 0.09
CA VAL A 43 -3.32 -17.16 0.61
C VAL A 43 -2.21 -16.64 -0.31
N VAL A 44 -1.48 -15.63 0.16
CA VAL A 44 -0.42 -14.97 -0.61
C VAL A 44 0.95 -15.40 -0.08
N PRO A 45 1.76 -16.15 -0.85
CA PRO A 45 3.14 -16.44 -0.46
C PRO A 45 3.98 -15.16 -0.55
N VAL A 46 4.48 -14.68 0.58
CA VAL A 46 5.31 -13.48 0.68
C VAL A 46 6.79 -13.83 0.93
N GLN A 47 7.68 -12.93 0.49
CA GLN A 47 9.13 -13.03 0.71
C GLN A 47 9.63 -11.83 1.50
N PHE A 48 10.64 -12.04 2.36
CA PHE A 48 11.27 -10.95 3.13
C PHE A 48 12.30 -10.16 2.31
N ASP A 49 12.80 -10.76 1.22
CA ASP A 49 13.72 -10.10 0.31
C ASP A 49 12.94 -9.13 -0.59
N MET A 50 13.18 -7.84 -0.39
CA MET A 50 12.53 -6.75 -1.12
C MET A 50 13.33 -6.31 -2.36
N THR A 51 14.38 -7.05 -2.75
CA THR A 51 15.18 -6.74 -3.92
C THR A 51 14.35 -6.88 -5.20
N ALA A 52 14.18 -5.78 -5.94
CA ALA A 52 13.46 -5.77 -7.22
C ALA A 52 14.32 -6.34 -8.35
N TYR A 53 14.62 -7.64 -8.33
CA TYR A 53 15.51 -8.32 -9.29
C TYR A 53 15.13 -8.10 -10.77
N LYS A 54 13.85 -7.94 -11.08
CA LYS A 54 13.39 -7.62 -12.45
C LYS A 54 13.89 -6.25 -12.91
N ALA A 55 13.90 -5.26 -12.01
CA ALA A 55 14.36 -3.90 -12.30
C ALA A 55 15.88 -3.82 -12.44
N MET A 56 16.65 -4.70 -11.78
CA MET A 56 18.11 -4.72 -11.88
C MET A 56 18.60 -4.79 -13.33
N LYS A 57 18.01 -5.67 -14.16
CA LYS A 57 18.35 -5.77 -15.59
C LYS A 57 18.13 -4.46 -16.35
N THR A 58 17.08 -3.73 -16.00
CA THR A 58 16.79 -2.42 -16.59
C THR A 58 17.83 -1.41 -16.15
N ILE A 59 18.16 -1.36 -14.86
CA ILE A 59 19.15 -0.43 -14.31
C ILE A 59 20.55 -0.72 -14.87
N ASP A 60 20.96 -1.99 -14.98
CA ASP A 60 22.26 -2.39 -15.56
C ASP A 60 22.41 -1.95 -17.02
N SER A 61 21.29 -1.77 -17.74
CA SER A 61 21.28 -1.24 -19.11
C SER A 61 21.41 0.28 -19.18
N TRP A 62 21.27 0.97 -18.05
CA TRP A 62 21.49 2.40 -17.99
C TRP A 62 23.00 2.63 -18.04
N ASN A 63 23.45 3.35 -19.06
CA ASN A 63 24.85 3.62 -19.31
C ASN A 63 25.34 4.75 -18.36
N LEU A 64 25.31 4.45 -17.06
CA LEU A 64 25.67 5.34 -15.95
C LEU A 64 27.16 5.21 -15.58
#